data_AF-A0A9P3N9P5-F1
#
_entry.id   AF-A0A9P3N9P5-F1
#
_cell.length_a   1.000
_cell.length_b   1.000
_cell.length_c   1.000
_cell.angle_alpha   90.00
_cell.angle_beta   90.00
_cell.angle_gamma   90.00
#
_symmetry.space_group_name_H-M   'P 1'
#
loop_
_entity.id
_entity.type
_entity.pdbx_description
1 polymer ?
#
loop_
_entity_poly.entity_id
_entity_poly.type
_entity_poly.pdbx_seq_one_letter_code
_entity_poly.pdbx_strand_id
1 'polypeptide(L)'
;MSFMRGNLLQKARLLMRGGIVDTPKWLDALSKVPPQPKARRCPKARRIELAEDPLVESYYARHPEAKLQAYRLQGFDPPVARRFAWRQLELMQQGMAKRQARDAVE
;
A
#
# COMPACT_ATOMS: atom_id res chain seq x y z
N MET A 1 3.75 -5.18 -40.46
CA MET A 1 4.02 -4.24 -39.35
C MET A 1 2.71 -3.54 -38.99
N SER A 2 2.11 -3.84 -37.83
CA SER A 2 0.82 -3.23 -37.44
C SER A 2 1.03 -1.79 -36.98
N PHE A 3 0.40 -0.83 -37.67
CA PHE A 3 0.35 0.59 -37.29
C PHE A 3 -0.18 0.82 -35.85
N MET A 4 -0.87 -0.17 -35.28
CA MET A 4 -1.56 -0.05 -34.00
C MET A 4 -0.77 -0.58 -32.79
N ARG A 5 0.36 -1.28 -32.98
CA ARG A 5 1.19 -1.80 -31.86
C ARG A 5 2.28 -0.79 -31.48
N GLY A 6 2.19 -0.20 -30.28
CA GLY A 6 3.18 0.75 -29.75
C GLY A 6 2.62 1.64 -28.65
N ASN A 7 3.50 2.37 -27.94
CA ASN A 7 3.08 3.35 -26.92
C ASN A 7 2.53 4.64 -27.59
N LEU A 8 1.78 5.45 -26.84
CA LEU A 8 1.15 6.67 -27.36
C LEU A 8 2.18 7.63 -27.99
N LEU A 9 3.34 7.78 -27.36
CA LEU A 9 4.42 8.66 -27.80
C LEU A 9 5.02 8.19 -29.14
N GLN A 10 5.18 6.88 -29.36
CA GLN A 10 5.61 6.32 -30.65
C GLN A 10 4.57 6.60 -31.74
N LYS A 11 3.27 6.49 -31.43
CA LYS A 11 2.19 6.76 -32.39
C LYS A 11 2.13 8.25 -32.78
N ALA A 12 2.20 9.15 -31.81
CA ALA A 12 2.21 10.58 -32.05
C ALA A 12 3.40 11.01 -32.93
N ARG A 13 4.59 10.47 -32.66
CA ARG A 13 5.79 10.72 -33.48
C ARG A 13 5.63 10.21 -34.91
N LEU A 14 4.99 9.06 -35.13
CA LEU A 14 4.73 8.53 -36.47
C LEU A 14 3.76 9.43 -37.27
N LEU A 15 2.69 9.90 -36.64
CA LEU A 15 1.71 10.79 -37.26
C LEU A 15 2.33 12.15 -37.64
N MET A 16 3.19 12.68 -36.78
CA MET A 16 3.93 13.92 -37.06
C MET A 16 4.95 13.75 -38.19
N ARG A 17 5.69 12.63 -38.21
CA ARG A 17 6.61 12.33 -39.31
C ARG A 17 5.90 12.21 -40.66
N GLY A 18 4.65 11.73 -40.65
CA GLY A 18 3.80 11.66 -41.84
C GLY A 18 3.12 12.98 -42.22
N GLY A 19 3.32 14.07 -41.46
CA GLY A 19 2.67 15.36 -41.72
C GLY A 19 1.15 15.35 -41.55
N ILE A 20 0.59 14.36 -40.85
CA ILE A 20 -0.86 14.19 -40.67
C ILE A 20 -1.39 15.09 -39.54
N VAL A 21 -0.56 15.33 -38.52
CA VAL A 21 -0.94 16.07 -37.31
C VAL A 21 0.19 17.04 -36.94
N ASP A 22 -0.18 18.28 -36.62
CA ASP A 22 0.74 19.29 -36.10
C ASP A 22 1.33 18.90 -34.73
N THR A 23 2.45 19.53 -34.37
CA THR A 23 3.13 19.24 -33.09
C THR A 23 2.22 19.60 -31.91
N PRO A 24 1.79 18.63 -31.09
CA PRO A 24 0.94 18.94 -29.96
C PRO A 24 1.73 19.56 -28.81
N LYS A 25 1.14 20.53 -28.11
CA LYS A 25 1.78 21.27 -27.01
C LYS A 25 2.29 20.36 -25.88
N TRP A 26 1.65 19.21 -25.65
CA TRP A 26 2.03 18.26 -24.60
C TRP A 26 3.23 17.38 -24.94
N LEU A 27 3.67 17.31 -26.21
CA LEU A 27 4.74 16.40 -26.62
C LEU A 27 6.09 16.77 -26.01
N ASP A 28 6.38 18.06 -25.89
CA ASP A 28 7.62 18.55 -25.27
C ASP A 28 7.68 18.15 -23.80
N ALA A 29 6.60 18.39 -23.05
CA ALA A 29 6.48 17.98 -21.66
C ALA A 29 6.62 16.46 -21.47
N LEU A 30 5.94 15.67 -22.29
CA LEU A 30 6.00 14.20 -22.22
C LEU A 30 7.37 13.64 -22.64
N SER A 31 8.08 14.32 -23.55
CA SER A 31 9.42 13.93 -23.97
C SER A 31 10.46 14.23 -22.90
N LYS A 32 10.30 15.33 -22.16
CA LYS A 32 11.15 15.68 -21.01
C LYS A 32 10.91 14.79 -19.80
N VAL A 33 9.64 14.49 -19.51
CA VAL A 33 9.23 13.69 -18.35
C VAL A 33 8.35 12.53 -18.82
N PRO A 34 8.95 11.43 -19.33
CA PRO A 34 8.18 10.27 -19.75
C PRO A 34 7.59 9.54 -18.53
N PRO A 35 6.38 8.95 -18.66
CA PRO A 35 5.80 8.14 -17.60
C PRO A 35 6.64 6.87 -17.37
N GLN A 36 6.68 6.40 -16.13
CA GLN A 36 7.40 5.17 -15.81
C GLN A 36 6.82 3.98 -16.62
N PRO A 37 7.69 3.14 -17.21
CA PRO A 37 7.25 1.98 -17.98
C PRO A 37 6.54 0.99 -17.05
N LYS A 38 5.31 0.61 -17.40
CA LYS A 38 4.59 -0.45 -16.68
C LYS A 38 5.20 -1.80 -17.05
N ALA A 39 5.57 -2.59 -16.04
CA ALA A 39 5.92 -4.00 -16.26
C ALA A 39 4.70 -4.74 -16.84
N ARG A 40 4.89 -5.45 -17.96
CA ARG A 40 3.79 -6.10 -18.70
C ARG A 40 3.22 -7.33 -18.00
N ARG A 41 3.98 -7.91 -17.06
CA ARG A 41 3.61 -9.08 -16.27
C ARG A 41 4.09 -8.86 -14.85
N CYS A 42 3.18 -8.48 -13.96
CA CYS A 42 3.43 -8.43 -12.53
C CYS A 42 2.76 -9.64 -11.88
N PRO A 43 3.42 -10.33 -10.94
CA PRO A 43 2.73 -11.31 -10.10
C PRO A 43 1.65 -10.60 -9.27
N LYS A 44 0.68 -11.38 -8.76
CA LYS A 44 -0.32 -10.87 -7.82
C LYS A 44 0.39 -10.27 -6.60
N ALA A 45 -0.04 -9.08 -6.17
CA ALA A 45 0.49 -8.45 -4.98
C ALA A 45 0.32 -9.38 -3.77
N ARG A 46 1.37 -9.47 -2.94
CA ARG A 46 1.33 -10.23 -1.69
C ARG A 46 0.49 -9.48 -0.66
N ARG A 47 -0.13 -10.22 0.27
CA ARG A 47 -0.79 -9.62 1.42
C ARG A 47 0.26 -8.92 2.29
N ILE A 48 -0.05 -7.70 2.75
CA ILE A 48 0.78 -6.99 3.72
C ILE A 48 0.40 -7.53 5.09
N GLU A 49 1.39 -8.02 5.82
CA GLU A 49 1.23 -8.58 7.18
C GLU A 49 2.21 -7.84 8.09
N LEU A 50 1.71 -7.42 9.26
CA LEU A 50 2.48 -6.75 10.28
C LEU A 50 2.69 -7.65 11.50
N ALA A 51 3.71 -7.35 12.30
CA ALA A 51 4.03 -8.15 13.48
C ALA A 51 2.94 -8.06 14.57
N GLU A 52 2.20 -6.96 14.63
CA GLU A 52 1.09 -6.77 15.56
C GLU A 52 -0.19 -7.52 15.18
N ASP A 53 -0.40 -7.88 13.91
CA ASP A 53 -1.64 -8.48 13.40
C ASP A 53 -2.10 -9.70 14.22
N PRO A 54 -1.24 -10.72 14.50
CA PRO A 54 -1.66 -11.87 15.30
C PRO A 54 -1.97 -11.52 16.76
N LEU A 55 -1.39 -10.44 17.30
CA LEU A 55 -1.67 -10.00 18.67
C LEU A 55 -3.04 -9.31 18.74
N VAL A 56 -3.34 -8.46 17.75
CA VAL A 56 -4.65 -7.79 17.60
C VAL A 56 -5.76 -8.83 17.42
N GLU A 57 -5.56 -9.85 16.57
CA GLU A 57 -6.51 -10.95 16.41
C GLU A 57 -6.74 -11.69 17.74
N SER A 58 -5.66 -11.96 18.49
CA SER A 58 -5.78 -12.62 19.80
C SER A 58 -6.50 -11.77 20.85
N TYR A 59 -6.36 -10.44 20.78
CA TYR A 59 -7.06 -9.51 21.66
C TYR A 59 -8.56 -9.52 21.38
N TYR A 60 -8.97 -9.40 20.12
CA TYR A 60 -10.38 -9.44 19.74
C TYR A 60 -11.05 -10.80 19.96
N ALA A 61 -10.28 -11.89 20.02
CA ALA A 61 -10.79 -13.19 20.40
C ALA A 61 -11.16 -13.26 21.89
N ARG A 62 -10.49 -12.50 22.76
CA ARG A 62 -10.82 -12.41 24.20
C ARG A 62 -11.82 -11.32 24.52
N HIS A 63 -11.71 -10.18 23.83
CA HIS A 63 -12.54 -8.99 24.01
C HIS A 63 -13.38 -8.74 22.76
N PRO A 64 -14.43 -9.55 22.50
CA PRO A 64 -15.31 -9.33 21.36
C PRO A 64 -16.03 -7.97 21.44
N GLU A 65 -16.26 -7.44 22.64
CA GLU A 65 -16.86 -6.13 22.90
C GLU A 65 -16.05 -4.98 22.30
N ALA A 66 -14.73 -5.11 22.23
CA ALA A 66 -13.85 -4.09 21.65
C ALA A 66 -14.11 -3.88 20.15
N LYS A 67 -14.72 -4.85 19.46
CA LYS A 67 -15.12 -4.70 18.04
C LYS A 67 -16.26 -3.70 17.85
N LEU A 68 -17.06 -3.46 18.90
CA LEU A 68 -18.19 -2.53 18.86
C LEU A 68 -17.76 -1.08 19.11
N GLN A 69 -16.50 -0.86 19.50
CA GLN A 69 -15.99 0.48 19.73
C GLN A 69 -15.83 1.23 18.39
N ALA A 70 -16.43 2.41 18.30
CA ALA A 70 -16.33 3.24 17.12
C ALA A 70 -14.90 3.76 16.90
N TYR A 71 -14.38 3.62 15.68
CA TYR A 71 -13.07 4.15 15.31
C TYR A 71 -13.19 5.54 14.72
N ARG A 72 -12.34 6.46 15.19
CA ARG A 72 -12.14 7.77 14.55
C ARG A 72 -11.08 7.64 13.46
N LEU A 73 -11.50 7.35 12.22
CA LEU A 73 -10.59 7.17 11.08
C LEU A 73 -9.76 8.41 10.73
N GLN A 74 -10.21 9.61 11.13
CA GLN A 74 -9.50 10.87 10.91
C GLN A 74 -8.49 11.18 12.04
N GLY A 75 -8.48 10.40 13.11
CA GLY A 75 -7.60 10.60 14.25
C GLY A 75 -6.25 9.90 14.05
N PHE A 76 -5.23 10.42 14.72
CA PHE A 76 -3.94 9.74 14.85
C PHE A 76 -3.94 8.66 15.94
N ASP A 77 -4.98 8.66 16.78
CA ASP A 77 -5.07 7.73 17.91
C ASP A 77 -5.38 6.32 17.41
N PRO A 78 -4.49 5.35 17.65
CA PRO A 78 -4.72 3.97 17.27
C PRO A 78 -5.86 3.34 18.11
N PRO A 79 -6.59 2.36 17.55
CA PRO A 79 -7.54 1.54 18.29
C PRO A 79 -6.93 0.91 19.55
N VAL A 80 -7.77 0.66 20.56
CA VAL A 80 -7.33 0.05 21.84
C VAL A 80 -6.59 -1.27 21.61
N ALA A 81 -7.12 -2.14 20.73
CA ALA A 81 -6.48 -3.40 20.38
C ALA A 81 -5.08 -3.22 19.78
N ARG A 82 -4.85 -2.16 19.01
CA ARG A 82 -3.54 -1.87 18.42
C ARG A 82 -2.56 -1.31 19.44
N ARG A 83 -3.03 -0.46 20.37
CA ARG A 83 -2.23 0.03 21.51
C ARG A 83 -1.78 -1.13 22.39
N PHE A 84 -2.68 -2.05 22.68
CA PHE A 84 -2.40 -3.29 23.41
C PHE A 84 -1.32 -4.11 22.70
N ALA A 85 -1.49 -4.36 21.39
CA ALA A 85 -0.55 -5.15 20.61
C ALA A 85 0.85 -4.51 20.55
N TRP A 86 0.94 -3.18 20.38
CA TRP A 86 2.22 -2.47 20.40
C TRP A 86 2.89 -2.58 21.75
N ARG A 87 2.16 -2.37 22.85
CA ARG A 87 2.73 -2.47 24.19
C ARG A 87 3.21 -3.89 24.50
N GLN A 88 2.44 -4.90 24.12
CA GLN A 88 2.85 -6.30 24.26
C GLN A 88 4.11 -6.58 23.43
N LEU A 89 4.19 -6.06 22.21
CA LEU A 89 5.34 -6.24 21.32
C LEU A 89 6.60 -5.57 21.88
N GLU A 90 6.49 -4.37 22.47
CA GLU A 90 7.59 -3.71 23.19
C GLU A 90 8.13 -4.58 24.33
N LEU A 91 7.25 -5.16 25.15
CA LEU A 91 7.67 -6.03 26.25
C LEU A 91 8.32 -7.32 25.74
N MET A 92 7.82 -7.88 24.63
CA MET A 92 8.44 -9.02 23.97
C MET A 92 9.84 -8.69 23.43
N GLN A 93 10.05 -7.49 22.89
CA GLN A 93 11.38 -7.03 22.45
C GLN A 93 12.36 -6.89 23.63
N GLN A 94 11.86 -6.61 24.83
CA GLN A 94 12.66 -6.58 26.07
C GLN A 94 12.98 -7.99 26.62
N GLY A 95 12.56 -9.06 25.93
CA GLY A 95 12.86 -10.44 26.29
C GLY A 95 11.76 -11.14 27.10
N MET A 96 10.59 -10.52 27.28
CA MET A 96 9.47 -11.18 27.97
C MET A 96 8.81 -12.24 27.08
N ALA A 97 8.41 -13.35 27.69
CA ALA A 97 7.63 -14.37 26.99
C ALA A 97 6.26 -13.81 26.58
N LYS A 98 5.74 -14.22 25.42
CA LYS A 98 4.47 -13.71 24.85
C LYS A 98 3.30 -13.70 25.84
N ARG A 99 3.17 -14.73 26.69
CA ARG A 99 2.11 -14.83 27.71
C ARG A 99 2.31 -13.81 28.84
N GLN A 100 3.52 -13.74 29.39
CA GLN A 100 3.87 -12.77 30.45
C GLN A 100 3.72 -11.33 29.96
N ALA A 101 4.21 -11.03 28.75
CA ALA A 101 4.06 -9.72 28.12
C ALA A 101 2.60 -9.34 27.86
N ARG A 102 1.72 -10.33 27.74
CA ARG A 102 0.28 -10.11 27.55
C ARG A 102 -0.40 -9.78 28.87
N ASP A 103 -0.17 -10.61 29.87
CA ASP A 103 -0.76 -10.47 31.21
C ASP A 103 -0.25 -9.21 31.91
N ALA A 104 0.90 -8.65 31.50
CA ALA A 104 1.42 -7.37 31.98
C ALA A 104 0.76 -6.14 31.33
N VAL A 105 -0.04 -6.32 30.27
CA VAL A 105 -0.66 -5.23 29.49
C VAL A 105 -2.18 -5.27 29.59
N GLU A 106 -2.77 -6.45 29.81
CA GLU A 106 -4.16 -6.64 30.22
C GLU A 106 -4.42 -5.97 31.59
#